data_AF-A0A4S9C187-F1
#
_entry.id   AF-A0A4S9C187-F1
#
_cell.length_a   1.000
_cell.length_b   1.000
_cell.length_c   1.000
_cell.angle_alpha   90.00
_cell.angle_beta   90.00
_cell.angle_gamma   90.00
#
_symmetry.space_group_name_H-M   'P 1'
#
loop_
_entity.id
_entity.type
_entity.pdbx_description
1 polymer ?
#
loop_
_entity_poly.entity_id
_entity_poly.type
_entity_poly.pdbx_seq_one_letter_code
_entity_poly.pdbx_strand_id
1 'polypeptide(L)'
;MIASPPTPHPKLTYIICTIMPLWQIYHPPGVFEDAETKAALAADITKLYTSVGLPAFYVVVHFNTISPTNVYVGGISKDQTPKPFIRIIIKHIAIRLDNDTETYRKTAGMIDKAIKTHIYDKDYDCEYHVEETERNLWKFNGLIPPEHKSEEHEVWVREDKPLSYEGAYWSPEKGRY
;
A
#
# COMPACT_ATOMS: atom_id res chain seq x y z
N MET A 1 26.12 29.15 -31.59
CA MET A 1 25.68 27.74 -31.68
C MET A 1 24.62 27.56 -30.60
N ILE A 2 23.37 27.32 -30.99
CA ILE A 2 22.24 27.20 -30.06
C ILE A 2 22.10 25.71 -29.75
N ALA A 3 22.26 25.33 -28.49
CA ALA A 3 22.14 23.93 -28.07
C ALA A 3 20.70 23.43 -28.31
N SER A 4 20.57 22.27 -28.93
CA SER A 4 19.28 21.62 -29.14
C SER A 4 18.63 21.27 -27.79
N PRO A 5 17.29 21.36 -27.68
CA PRO A 5 16.59 20.95 -26.47
C PRO A 5 16.83 19.45 -26.19
N PRO A 6 16.88 19.04 -24.91
CA PRO A 6 17.07 17.65 -24.56
C PRO A 6 15.94 16.81 -25.16
N THR A 7 16.30 15.66 -25.72
CA THR A 7 15.35 14.68 -26.22
C THR A 7 14.42 14.23 -25.09
N PRO A 8 13.09 14.15 -25.33
CA PRO A 8 12.18 13.65 -24.33
C PRO A 8 12.54 12.20 -24.01
N HIS A 9 12.71 11.91 -22.71
CA HIS A 9 12.93 10.56 -22.23
C HIS A 9 11.80 9.63 -22.73
N PRO A 10 12.12 8.40 -23.18
CA PRO A 10 11.11 7.45 -23.60
C PRO A 10 10.15 7.21 -22.43
N LYS A 11 8.84 7.32 -22.68
CA LYS A 11 7.82 6.94 -21.71
C LYS A 11 8.02 5.46 -21.37
N LEU A 12 8.54 5.18 -20.17
CA LEU A 12 8.60 3.83 -19.65
C LEU A 12 7.17 3.29 -19.55
N THR A 13 6.91 2.18 -20.24
CA THR A 13 5.68 1.40 -20.07
C THR A 13 5.79 0.69 -18.72
N TYR A 14 5.21 1.27 -17.67
CA TYR A 14 5.28 0.74 -16.30
C TYR A 14 4.29 -0.42 -16.12
N ILE A 15 4.66 -1.59 -16.64
CA ILE A 15 3.93 -2.82 -16.32
C ILE A 15 4.33 -3.24 -14.91
N ILE A 16 3.37 -3.05 -13.98
CA ILE A 16 3.33 -3.50 -12.58
C ILE A 16 3.81 -2.45 -11.54
N CYS A 17 2.85 -1.61 -11.18
CA CYS A 17 2.46 -1.18 -9.83
C CYS A 17 3.36 -1.64 -8.67
N THR A 18 4.17 -0.72 -8.16
CA THR A 18 5.04 -0.92 -6.99
C THR A 18 4.78 0.20 -5.99
N ILE A 19 3.90 -0.10 -5.05
CA ILE A 19 3.15 0.84 -4.21
C ILE A 19 3.45 0.58 -2.74
N MET A 20 4.13 1.51 -2.06
CA MET A 20 4.24 1.47 -0.60
C MET A 20 2.82 1.60 -0.02
N PRO A 21 2.32 0.60 0.70
CA PRO A 21 0.92 0.56 1.08
C PRO A 21 0.72 0.71 2.59
N LEU A 22 -0.14 1.65 2.97
CA LEU A 22 -0.74 1.65 4.30
C LEU A 22 -2.11 0.99 4.21
N TRP A 23 -2.28 -0.11 4.94
CA TRP A 23 -3.56 -0.79 5.12
C TRP A 23 -4.13 -0.46 6.49
N GLN A 24 -5.37 0.00 6.52
CA GLN A 24 -6.14 0.17 7.75
C GLN A 24 -7.34 -0.76 7.67
N ILE A 25 -7.36 -1.78 8.52
CA ILE A 25 -8.38 -2.81 8.58
C ILE A 25 -9.22 -2.56 9.82
N TYR A 26 -10.48 -2.21 9.61
CA TYR A 26 -11.47 -2.05 10.66
C TYR A 26 -12.30 -3.33 10.76
N HIS A 27 -12.41 -3.87 11.97
CA HIS A 27 -13.12 -5.13 12.21
C HIS A 27 -13.86 -5.09 13.55
N PRO A 28 -14.94 -5.86 13.72
CA PRO A 28 -15.61 -5.97 15.01
C PRO A 28 -14.79 -6.83 16.00
N PRO A 29 -15.12 -6.77 17.30
CA PRO A 29 -14.57 -7.71 18.27
C PRO A 29 -14.82 -9.16 17.88
N GLY A 30 -13.85 -10.03 18.17
CA GLY A 30 -13.93 -11.47 17.84
C GLY A 30 -13.49 -11.84 16.43
N VAL A 31 -13.16 -10.87 15.58
CA VAL A 31 -12.44 -11.07 14.31
C VAL A 31 -11.04 -10.47 14.48
N PHE A 32 -9.99 -11.14 14.00
CA PHE A 32 -8.59 -10.68 14.14
C PHE A 32 -8.27 -10.19 15.56
N GLU A 33 -8.53 -10.99 16.60
CA GLU A 33 -8.22 -10.60 17.98
C GLU A 33 -6.82 -11.06 18.39
N ASP A 34 -6.49 -12.29 18.03
CA ASP A 34 -5.22 -12.92 18.33
C ASP A 34 -4.10 -12.43 17.38
N ALA A 35 -2.86 -12.53 17.87
CA ALA A 35 -1.69 -12.08 17.12
C ALA A 35 -1.42 -12.97 15.90
N GLU A 36 -1.83 -14.23 15.91
CA GLU A 36 -1.55 -15.20 14.85
C GLU A 36 -2.38 -14.89 13.60
N THR A 37 -3.68 -14.64 13.74
CA THR A 37 -4.56 -14.27 12.62
C THR A 37 -4.20 -12.91 12.04
N LYS A 38 -3.82 -11.94 12.88
CA LYS A 38 -3.27 -10.64 12.42
C LYS A 38 -1.97 -10.83 11.63
N ALA A 39 -1.04 -11.61 12.17
CA ALA A 39 0.25 -11.88 11.53
C ALA A 39 0.08 -12.61 10.20
N ALA A 40 -0.84 -13.57 10.11
CA ALA A 40 -1.11 -14.32 8.88
C ALA A 40 -1.64 -13.41 7.76
N LEU A 41 -2.64 -12.56 8.04
CA LEU A 41 -3.14 -11.61 7.04
C LEU A 41 -2.08 -10.57 6.67
N ALA A 42 -1.36 -10.02 7.66
CA ALA A 42 -0.29 -9.06 7.40
C ALA A 42 0.83 -9.68 6.53
N ALA A 43 1.16 -10.96 6.72
CA ALA A 43 2.15 -11.66 5.91
C ALA A 43 1.70 -11.85 4.46
N ASP A 44 0.44 -12.21 4.22
CA ASP A 44 -0.11 -12.35 2.86
C ASP A 44 -0.23 -11.00 2.14
N ILE A 45 -0.63 -9.94 2.86
CA ILE A 45 -0.59 -8.57 2.35
C ILE A 45 0.86 -8.16 2.02
N THR A 46 1.82 -8.45 2.88
CA THR A 46 3.23 -8.10 2.63
C THR A 46 3.76 -8.84 1.41
N LYS A 47 3.45 -10.14 1.30
CA LYS A 47 3.85 -10.97 0.17
C LYS A 47 3.33 -10.44 -1.17
N LEU A 48 2.14 -9.85 -1.19
CA LEU A 48 1.61 -9.20 -2.38
C LEU A 48 2.61 -8.17 -2.93
N TYR A 49 3.11 -7.29 -2.07
CA TYR A 49 4.00 -6.19 -2.47
C TYR A 49 5.44 -6.62 -2.70
N THR A 50 5.97 -7.54 -1.91
CA THR A 50 7.32 -8.08 -2.14
C THR A 50 7.37 -8.88 -3.43
N SER A 51 6.27 -9.51 -3.87
CA SER A 51 6.20 -10.25 -5.14
C SER A 51 6.39 -9.37 -6.37
N VAL A 52 6.21 -8.04 -6.23
CA VAL A 52 6.43 -7.05 -7.29
C VAL A 52 7.72 -6.24 -7.07
N GLY A 53 8.57 -6.63 -6.11
CA GLY A 53 9.89 -6.05 -5.89
C GLY A 53 9.93 -4.83 -4.96
N LEU A 54 8.95 -4.69 -4.07
CA LEU A 54 9.03 -3.71 -2.99
C LEU A 54 9.72 -4.28 -1.74
N PRO A 55 10.39 -3.43 -0.94
CA PRO A 55 10.86 -3.82 0.39
C PRO A 55 9.68 -4.25 1.26
N ALA A 56 9.86 -5.22 2.16
CA ALA A 56 8.79 -5.66 3.05
C ALA A 56 8.45 -4.56 4.07
N PHE A 57 9.45 -3.82 4.56
CA PHE A 57 9.26 -2.73 5.52
C PHE A 57 8.41 -1.56 5.00
N TYR A 58 8.13 -1.50 3.70
CA TYR A 58 7.18 -0.55 3.13
C TYR A 58 5.74 -0.84 3.54
N VAL A 59 5.43 -2.11 3.82
CA VAL A 59 4.06 -2.56 4.05
C VAL A 59 3.69 -2.35 5.51
N VAL A 60 2.74 -1.45 5.75
CA VAL A 60 2.21 -1.19 7.10
C VAL A 60 0.75 -1.61 7.15
N VAL A 61 0.41 -2.47 8.11
CA VAL A 61 -0.96 -2.96 8.32
C VAL A 61 -1.39 -2.62 9.74
N HIS A 62 -2.44 -1.80 9.87
CA HIS A 62 -3.08 -1.47 11.13
C HIS A 62 -4.39 -2.25 11.27
N PHE A 63 -4.54 -2.98 12.37
CA PHE A 63 -5.80 -3.60 12.78
C PHE A 63 -6.48 -2.70 13.80
N ASN A 64 -7.72 -2.32 13.52
CA ASN A 64 -8.50 -1.39 14.34
C ASN A 64 -9.82 -2.05 14.72
N THR A 65 -9.93 -2.48 15.98
CA THR A 65 -11.19 -2.98 16.50
C THR A 65 -12.20 -1.82 16.62
N ILE A 66 -13.39 -1.99 16.05
CA ILE A 66 -14.48 -1.01 16.13
C ILE A 66 -15.77 -1.69 16.58
N SER A 67 -16.49 -1.07 17.53
CA SER A 67 -17.77 -1.60 17.99
C SER A 67 -18.76 -1.72 16.81
N PRO A 68 -19.48 -2.84 16.66
CA PRO A 68 -20.52 -2.98 15.64
C PRO A 68 -21.63 -1.92 15.75
N THR A 69 -21.86 -1.37 16.95
CA THR A 69 -22.80 -0.25 17.20
C THR A 69 -22.33 1.09 16.63
N ASN A 70 -21.06 1.20 16.23
CA ASN A 70 -20.47 2.41 15.63
C ASN A 70 -20.34 2.28 14.10
N VAL A 71 -20.84 1.18 13.53
CA VAL A 71 -20.72 0.89 12.09
C VAL A 71 -22.11 0.69 11.52
N TYR A 72 -22.46 1.52 10.55
CA TYR A 72 -23.76 1.47 9.88
C TYR A 72 -23.55 1.26 8.38
N VAL A 73 -24.22 0.26 7.82
CA VAL A 73 -24.22 -0.03 6.38
C VAL A 73 -25.65 0.09 5.88
N GLY A 74 -25.89 0.97 4.91
CA GLY A 74 -27.26 1.26 4.44
C GLY A 74 -28.20 1.81 5.53
N GLY A 75 -27.64 2.46 6.56
CA GLY A 75 -28.42 2.96 7.71
C GLY A 75 -28.74 1.91 8.78
N ILE A 76 -28.32 0.65 8.60
CA ILE A 76 -28.51 -0.41 9.58
C ILE A 76 -27.21 -0.65 10.35
N SER A 77 -27.32 -0.67 11.67
CA SER A 77 -26.19 -0.90 12.57
C SER A 77 -25.72 -2.35 12.47
N LYS A 78 -24.40 -2.57 12.46
CA LYS A 78 -23.82 -3.90 12.24
C LYS A 78 -23.96 -4.83 13.45
N ASP A 79 -24.30 -4.34 14.63
CA ASP A 79 -24.71 -5.17 15.78
C ASP A 79 -26.06 -5.89 15.53
N GLN A 80 -26.90 -5.37 14.62
CA GLN A 80 -28.20 -5.96 14.28
C GLN A 80 -28.09 -7.05 13.20
N THR A 81 -26.89 -7.25 12.64
CA THR A 81 -26.66 -8.24 11.59
C THR A 81 -25.67 -9.30 12.07
N PRO A 82 -25.90 -10.58 11.77
CA PRO A 82 -25.07 -11.66 12.31
C PRO A 82 -23.68 -11.73 11.66
N LYS A 83 -23.54 -11.19 10.44
CA LYS A 83 -22.32 -11.30 9.65
C LYS A 83 -21.36 -10.14 9.98
N PRO A 84 -20.12 -10.43 10.43
CA PRO A 84 -19.10 -9.41 10.64
C PRO A 84 -18.88 -8.58 9.38
N PHE A 85 -18.65 -7.28 9.54
CA PHE A 85 -18.28 -6.38 8.43
C PHE A 85 -16.86 -5.86 8.62
N ILE A 86 -16.05 -6.03 7.59
CA ILE A 86 -14.66 -5.61 7.55
C ILE A 86 -14.53 -4.44 6.56
N ARG A 87 -14.02 -3.30 7.04
CA ARG A 87 -13.75 -2.14 6.18
C ARG A 87 -12.25 -1.98 6.02
N ILE A 88 -11.77 -1.93 4.77
CA ILE A 88 -10.35 -1.80 4.46
C ILE A 88 -10.05 -0.52 3.68
N ILE A 89 -9.19 0.32 4.25
CA ILE A 89 -8.67 1.51 3.58
C ILE A 89 -7.23 1.20 3.19
N ILE A 90 -6.91 1.37 1.90
CA ILE A 90 -5.58 1.12 1.37
C ILE A 90 -5.07 2.40 0.76
N LYS A 91 -3.90 2.87 1.20
CA LYS A 91 -3.22 4.04 0.61
C LYS A 91 -1.99 3.58 -0.13
N HIS A 92 -1.93 3.82 -1.43
CA HIS A 92 -0.76 3.58 -2.27
C HIS A 92 0.02 4.88 -2.45
N ILE A 93 1.30 4.87 -2.12
CA ILE A 93 2.10 6.11 -2.05
C ILE A 93 3.32 6.08 -2.98
N ALA A 94 4.00 4.93 -3.09
CA ALA A 94 5.33 4.90 -3.74
C ALA A 94 5.30 5.20 -5.24
N ILE A 95 4.28 4.74 -5.96
CA ILE A 95 4.14 4.93 -7.41
C ILE A 95 2.68 5.07 -7.77
N ARG A 96 2.41 5.91 -8.79
CA ARG A 96 1.10 6.06 -9.40
C ARG A 96 0.84 4.93 -10.39
N LEU A 97 -0.33 4.34 -10.28
CA LEU A 97 -0.83 3.39 -11.26
C LEU A 97 -1.08 4.08 -12.60
N ASP A 98 -0.82 3.33 -13.67
CA ASP A 98 -1.33 3.72 -14.97
C ASP A 98 -2.86 3.79 -14.90
N ASN A 99 -3.42 4.91 -15.37
CA ASN A 99 -4.85 5.19 -15.28
C ASN A 99 -5.64 4.43 -16.36
N ASP A 100 -5.56 3.10 -16.31
CA ASP A 100 -6.24 2.19 -17.20
C ASP A 100 -6.97 1.07 -16.43
N THR A 101 -8.05 0.58 -17.04
CA THR A 101 -8.92 -0.40 -16.39
C THR A 101 -8.24 -1.74 -16.15
N GLU A 102 -7.29 -2.14 -16.98
CA GLU A 102 -6.60 -3.42 -16.86
C GLU A 102 -5.67 -3.42 -15.65
N THR A 103 -4.88 -2.35 -15.48
CA THR A 103 -4.01 -2.13 -14.33
C THR A 103 -4.79 -2.10 -13.03
N TYR A 104 -5.93 -1.39 -12.99
CA TYR A 104 -6.80 -1.36 -11.81
C TYR A 104 -7.42 -2.73 -11.50
N ARG A 105 -7.91 -3.47 -12.51
CA ARG A 105 -8.47 -4.81 -12.29
C ARG A 105 -7.42 -5.81 -11.80
N LYS A 106 -6.20 -5.75 -12.34
CA LYS A 106 -5.08 -6.58 -11.85
C LYS A 106 -4.76 -6.25 -10.40
N THR A 107 -4.69 -4.98 -10.05
CA THR A 107 -4.42 -4.53 -8.68
C THR A 107 -5.53 -4.96 -7.71
N ALA A 108 -6.80 -4.79 -8.08
CA ALA A 108 -7.95 -5.26 -7.32
C ALA A 108 -7.92 -6.79 -7.13
N GLY A 109 -7.69 -7.56 -8.19
CA GLY A 109 -7.63 -9.03 -8.11
C GLY A 109 -6.46 -9.53 -7.26
N MET A 110 -5.35 -8.81 -7.22
CA MET A 110 -4.22 -9.07 -6.33
C MET A 110 -4.58 -8.83 -4.86
N ILE A 111 -5.29 -7.73 -4.55
CA ILE A 111 -5.82 -7.44 -3.21
C ILE A 111 -6.81 -8.53 -2.79
N ASP A 112 -7.76 -8.89 -3.68
CA ASP A 112 -8.76 -9.93 -3.43
C ASP A 112 -8.09 -11.26 -3.07
N LYS A 113 -7.03 -11.63 -3.79
CA LYS A 113 -6.26 -12.85 -3.50
C LYS A 113 -5.62 -12.82 -2.12
N ALA A 114 -5.08 -11.68 -1.69
CA ALA A 114 -4.40 -11.55 -0.39
C ALA A 114 -5.38 -11.65 0.79
N ILE A 115 -6.63 -11.18 0.63
CA ILE A 115 -7.62 -11.18 1.72
C ILE A 115 -8.58 -12.37 1.70
N LYS A 116 -8.64 -13.12 0.59
CA LYS A 116 -9.64 -14.15 0.36
C LYS A 116 -9.76 -15.17 1.49
N THR A 117 -8.66 -15.81 1.88
CA THR A 117 -8.65 -16.85 2.92
C THR A 117 -8.94 -16.31 4.33
N HIS A 118 -8.69 -15.02 4.54
CA HIS A 118 -8.83 -14.36 5.83
C HIS A 118 -10.20 -13.72 6.04
N ILE A 119 -10.91 -13.41 4.96
CA ILE A 119 -12.16 -12.63 4.99
C ILE A 119 -13.26 -13.31 4.18
N TYR A 120 -13.06 -13.47 2.87
CA TYR A 120 -14.12 -13.97 1.97
C TYR A 120 -14.50 -15.43 2.27
N ASP A 121 -13.51 -16.29 2.50
CA ASP A 121 -13.73 -17.71 2.80
C ASP A 121 -14.31 -17.95 4.21
N LYS A 122 -14.26 -16.93 5.07
CA LYS A 122 -14.91 -16.93 6.39
C LYS A 122 -16.34 -16.39 6.36
N ASP A 123 -16.85 -16.08 5.17
CA ASP A 123 -18.17 -15.50 4.96
C ASP A 123 -18.38 -14.23 5.79
N TYR A 124 -17.40 -13.30 5.76
CA TYR A 124 -17.55 -11.94 6.29
C TYR A 124 -18.00 -10.97 5.19
N ASP A 125 -18.76 -9.95 5.56
CA ASP A 125 -19.00 -8.82 4.66
C ASP A 125 -17.71 -7.99 4.59
N CYS A 126 -17.33 -7.51 3.42
CA CYS A 126 -16.10 -6.75 3.27
C CYS A 126 -16.24 -5.68 2.19
N GLU A 127 -15.71 -4.50 2.49
CA GLU A 127 -15.57 -3.41 1.55
C GLU A 127 -14.15 -2.83 1.64
N TYR A 128 -13.46 -2.75 0.51
CA TYR A 128 -12.20 -2.05 0.40
C TYR A 128 -12.24 -0.95 -0.65
N HIS A 129 -11.35 0.02 -0.48
CA HIS A 129 -11.01 0.96 -1.54
C HIS A 129 -9.53 1.32 -1.46
N VAL A 130 -9.01 1.80 -2.58
CA VAL A 130 -7.63 2.24 -2.73
C VAL A 130 -7.61 3.74 -3.01
N GLU A 131 -6.84 4.47 -2.24
CA GLU A 131 -6.48 5.86 -2.47
C GLU A 131 -5.02 5.96 -2.89
N GLU A 132 -4.69 6.88 -3.80
CA GLU A 132 -3.31 7.17 -4.16
C GLU A 132 -2.89 8.56 -3.65
N THR A 133 -1.79 8.64 -2.90
CA THR A 133 -1.31 9.88 -2.28
C THR A 133 -0.08 10.48 -2.96
N GLU A 134 0.35 11.68 -2.56
CA GLU A 134 1.51 12.37 -3.12
C GLU A 134 2.84 11.78 -2.61
N ARG A 135 3.63 11.20 -3.53
CA ARG A 135 4.92 10.54 -3.22
C ARG A 135 5.96 11.50 -2.64
N ASN A 136 6.01 12.74 -3.14
CA ASN A 136 7.03 13.72 -2.74
C ASN A 136 6.85 14.23 -1.30
N LEU A 137 5.70 13.95 -0.68
CA LEU A 137 5.39 14.30 0.71
C LEU A 137 5.53 13.09 1.65
N TRP A 138 6.19 12.03 1.21
CA TRP A 138 6.42 10.81 1.99
C TRP A 138 7.90 10.60 2.31
N LYS A 139 8.15 10.15 3.54
CA LYS A 139 9.50 9.95 4.10
C LYS A 139 9.56 8.78 5.07
N PHE A 140 10.74 8.16 5.20
CA PHE A 140 11.08 7.26 6.31
C PHE A 140 12.14 7.89 7.19
N ASN A 141 11.87 8.10 8.47
CA ASN A 141 12.86 8.67 9.40
C ASN A 141 13.51 9.96 8.88
N GLY A 142 12.75 10.78 8.13
CA GLY A 142 13.25 11.98 7.47
C GLY A 142 13.91 11.79 6.10
N LEU A 143 14.18 10.53 5.70
CA LEU A 143 14.73 10.15 4.40
C LEU A 143 13.66 10.21 3.31
N ILE A 144 13.99 10.84 2.20
CA ILE A 144 13.27 10.74 0.93
C ILE A 144 13.49 9.30 0.42
N PRO A 145 12.43 8.55 0.08
CA PRO A 145 12.59 7.20 -0.47
C PRO A 145 13.18 7.26 -1.87
N PRO A 146 14.10 6.34 -2.23
CA PRO A 146 14.73 6.31 -3.55
C PRO A 146 13.73 6.00 -4.66
N GLU A 147 14.03 6.48 -5.87
CA GLU A 147 13.21 6.20 -7.04
C GLU A 147 13.10 4.70 -7.30
N HIS A 148 11.94 4.26 -7.76
CA HIS A 148 11.70 2.83 -7.94
C HIS A 148 12.66 2.23 -8.97
N LYS A 149 13.24 1.08 -8.63
CA LYS A 149 14.28 0.37 -9.42
C LYS A 149 15.59 1.16 -9.59
N SER A 150 15.83 2.22 -8.79
CA SER A 150 17.16 2.81 -8.69
C SER A 150 18.11 1.88 -7.93
N GLU A 151 19.43 2.10 -8.04
CA GLU A 151 20.44 1.32 -7.32
C GLU A 151 20.20 1.38 -5.79
N GLU A 152 19.83 2.55 -5.28
CA GLU A 152 19.54 2.76 -3.86
C GLU A 152 18.24 2.08 -3.43
N HIS A 153 17.22 2.03 -4.29
CA HIS A 153 16.00 1.27 -4.04
C HIS A 153 16.29 -0.23 -3.92
N GLU A 154 17.13 -0.79 -4.79
CA GLU A 154 17.55 -2.19 -4.69
C GLU A 154 18.35 -2.48 -3.41
N VAL A 155 19.14 -1.52 -2.92
CA VAL A 155 19.78 -1.62 -1.60
C VAL A 155 18.71 -1.67 -0.50
N TRP A 156 17.69 -0.80 -0.53
CA TRP A 156 16.60 -0.82 0.44
C TRP A 156 15.80 -2.13 0.41
N VAL A 157 15.56 -2.69 -0.77
CA VAL A 157 14.89 -4.00 -0.93
C VAL A 157 15.74 -5.11 -0.31
N ARG A 158 17.04 -5.16 -0.59
CA ARG A 158 17.95 -6.20 -0.08
C ARG A 158 18.12 -6.13 1.43
N GLU A 159 18.28 -4.93 1.96
CA GLU A 159 18.57 -4.70 3.38
C GLU A 159 17.30 -4.59 4.25
N ASP A 160 16.12 -4.52 3.61
CA ASP A 160 14.79 -4.39 4.20
C ASP A 160 14.69 -3.31 5.30
N LYS A 161 15.34 -2.16 5.05
CA LYS A 161 15.32 -1.02 5.96
C LYS A 161 15.63 0.29 5.23
N PRO A 162 15.16 1.43 5.75
CA PRO A 162 15.47 2.71 5.15
C PRO A 162 16.94 3.08 5.45
N LEU A 163 17.73 3.28 4.39
CA LEU A 163 19.16 3.61 4.46
C LEU A 163 19.44 4.96 3.81
N SER A 164 20.34 5.73 4.41
CA SER A 164 20.76 7.02 3.84
C SER A 164 21.54 6.83 2.54
N TYR A 165 21.36 7.75 1.59
CA TYR A 165 22.03 7.79 0.28
C TYR A 165 22.16 9.25 -0.19
N GLU A 166 22.91 9.49 -1.27
CA GLU A 166 23.01 10.84 -1.85
C GLU A 166 21.67 11.30 -2.44
N GLY A 167 21.10 12.38 -1.91
CA GLY A 167 19.76 12.86 -2.28
C GLY A 167 18.65 12.39 -1.33
N ALA A 168 18.96 11.60 -0.30
CA ALA A 168 17.98 11.17 0.70
C ALA A 168 17.44 12.29 1.59
N TYR A 169 18.04 13.48 1.55
CA TYR A 169 17.63 14.63 2.36
C TYR A 169 17.36 15.85 1.49
N TRP A 170 16.35 16.61 1.89
CA TRP A 170 16.12 17.92 1.29
C TRP A 170 17.27 18.87 1.66
N SER A 171 17.82 19.55 0.66
CA SER A 171 18.83 20.60 0.84
C SER A 171 18.33 21.91 0.23
N PRO A 172 18.18 22.99 1.04
CA PRO A 172 17.79 24.29 0.52
C PRO A 172 18.81 24.86 -0.47
N GLU A 173 20.10 24.52 -0.31
CA GLU A 173 21.20 25.03 -1.13
C GLU A 173 21.25 24.36 -2.51
N LYS A 174 20.86 23.08 -2.60
CA LYS A 174 20.87 22.35 -3.87
C LYS A 174 19.64 22.63 -4.73
N GLY A 175 18.60 23.29 -4.20
CA GLY A 175 17.41 23.73 -4.94
C GLY A 175 16.68 22.64 -5.72
N ARG A 176 16.98 21.37 -5.45
CA ARG A 176 16.56 20.20 -6.20
C ARG A 176 16.21 19.07 -5.24
N TYR A 177 15.19 18.33 -5.62
CA TYR A 177 15.03 16.92 -5.26
C TYR A 177 16.12 16.12 -5.95
#